data_AF-M3QVN4-F1
#
_entry.id   AF-M3QVN4-F1
#
_cell.length_a   1.000
_cell.length_b   1.000
_cell.length_c   1.000
_cell.angle_alpha   90.00
_cell.angle_beta   90.00
_cell.angle_gamma   90.00
#
_symmetry.space_group_name_H-M   'P 1'
#
loop_
_entity.id
_entity.type
_entity.pdbx_description
1 polymer ?
#
loop_
_entity_poly.entity_id
_entity_poly.type
_entity_poly.pdbx_seq_one_letter_code
_entity_poly.pdbx_strand_id
1 'polypeptide(L)'
;MIAITLLSDRIDLDNGDNLDMVLNLAQPKHDRIECFFKDKDLSLAQDDLDEISNLYGFNCINYINALSRLSGAREFKGCYNSYLHYLVLKHFNPTSDPRLSVFNVKEFKRYNDIKKKMVKESEENAQIFSCNKILVAILDESCSIKVGVSGLVANNFLKKYPFNHSLCIYKDNKDGYSGSARGGGTFLSQIKTIPLIQAGGHEEAFGLSFAKEDFKKVIKSLQAL
;
A
#
# COMPACT_ATOMS: atom_id res chain seq x y z
N MET A 1 -4.21 17.34 8.18
CA MET A 1 -4.35 16.60 6.92
C MET A 1 -3.04 16.56 6.14
N ILE A 2 -2.42 17.70 5.80
CA ILE A 2 -1.12 17.74 5.09
C ILE A 2 -0.07 16.86 5.76
N ALA A 3 0.11 16.99 7.07
CA ALA A 3 1.04 16.14 7.84
C ALA A 3 0.76 14.62 7.74
N ILE A 4 -0.51 14.22 7.65
CA ILE A 4 -0.88 12.81 7.44
C ILE A 4 -0.47 12.36 6.03
N THR A 5 -0.59 13.24 5.03
CA THR A 5 -0.11 12.99 3.67
C THR A 5 1.41 12.85 3.64
N LEU A 6 2.16 13.74 4.30
CA LEU A 6 3.62 13.66 4.41
C LEU A 6 4.07 12.29 4.94
N LEU A 7 3.44 11.83 6.04
CA LEU A 7 3.70 10.50 6.61
C LEU A 7 3.28 9.34 5.68
N SER A 8 2.10 9.45 5.05
CA SER A 8 1.58 8.39 4.17
C SER A 8 2.44 8.17 2.93
N ASP A 9 2.92 9.27 2.34
CA ASP A 9 3.68 9.26 1.08
C ASP A 9 5.20 9.16 1.33
N ARG A 10 5.63 9.13 2.60
CA ARG A 10 7.05 9.10 3.00
C ARG A 10 7.84 10.24 2.38
N ILE A 11 7.26 11.44 2.40
CA ILE A 11 7.94 12.65 1.95
C ILE A 11 9.07 12.96 2.92
N ASP A 12 10.19 13.42 2.36
CA ASP A 12 11.34 13.89 3.14
C ASP A 12 10.92 15.01 4.11
N LEU A 13 11.18 14.79 5.39
CA LEU A 13 10.79 15.69 6.46
C LEU A 13 11.82 16.79 6.71
N ASP A 14 13.04 16.66 6.18
CA ASP A 14 14.12 17.64 6.32
C ASP A 14 13.91 18.88 5.42
N ASN A 15 12.88 18.86 4.56
CA ASN A 15 12.60 19.93 3.63
C ASN A 15 11.52 20.90 4.16
N GLY A 16 11.91 22.16 4.39
CA GLY A 16 11.02 23.22 4.82
C GLY A 16 10.35 22.92 6.17
N ASP A 17 9.06 23.22 6.27
CA ASP A 17 8.29 23.07 7.52
C ASP A 17 7.71 21.64 7.70
N ASN A 18 8.15 20.65 6.91
CA ASN A 18 7.55 19.31 6.90
C ASN A 18 7.64 18.61 8.26
N LEU A 19 8.80 18.66 8.90
CA LEU A 19 9.01 18.09 10.24
C LEU A 19 8.05 18.74 11.26
N ASP A 20 8.00 20.07 11.31
CA ASP A 20 7.11 20.81 12.22
C ASP A 20 5.64 20.47 11.99
N MET A 21 5.21 20.33 10.72
CA MET A 21 3.86 19.89 10.40
C MET A 21 3.56 18.48 10.94
N VAL A 22 4.53 17.56 10.87
CA VAL A 22 4.37 16.20 11.40
C VAL A 22 4.39 16.18 12.92
N LEU A 23 5.28 16.93 13.58
CA LEU A 23 5.31 17.01 15.04
C LEU A 23 4.01 17.59 15.62
N ASN A 24 3.34 18.49 14.90
CA ASN A 24 2.00 18.98 15.25
C ASN A 24 0.91 17.89 15.29
N LEU A 25 1.17 16.67 14.79
CA LEU A 25 0.25 15.54 14.92
C LEU A 25 0.26 14.89 16.31
N ALA A 26 1.25 15.18 17.16
CA ALA A 26 1.31 14.68 18.55
C ALA A 26 0.02 14.97 19.33
N GLN A 27 -0.63 16.11 19.04
CA GLN A 27 -1.94 16.46 19.57
C GLN A 27 -2.92 16.69 18.41
N PRO A 28 -3.71 15.67 18.02
CA PRO A 28 -4.75 15.86 17.02
C PRO A 28 -5.77 16.87 17.54
N LYS A 29 -5.93 18.00 16.83
CA LYS A 29 -6.90 19.07 17.16
C LYS A 29 -8.19 19.01 16.32
N HIS A 30 -8.33 17.97 15.50
CA HIS A 30 -9.39 17.87 14.52
C HIS A 30 -10.28 16.67 14.85
N ASP A 31 -11.53 16.92 15.25
CA ASP A 31 -12.48 15.92 15.75
C ASP A 31 -12.56 14.65 14.88
N ARG A 32 -12.52 14.82 13.55
CA ARG A 32 -12.56 13.69 12.59
C ARG A 32 -11.31 12.81 12.63
N ILE A 33 -10.15 13.40 12.92
CA ILE A 33 -8.87 12.69 13.06
C ILE A 33 -8.81 12.04 14.44
N GLU A 34 -9.21 12.76 15.50
CA GLU A 34 -9.30 12.23 16.86
C GLU A 34 -10.17 10.96 16.94
N CYS A 35 -11.23 10.89 16.14
CA CYS A 35 -12.09 9.70 16.09
C CYS A 35 -11.37 8.39 15.75
N PHE A 36 -10.21 8.43 15.08
CA PHE A 36 -9.39 7.24 14.83
C PHE A 36 -8.73 6.67 16.09
N PHE A 37 -8.57 7.51 17.12
CA PHE A 37 -7.75 7.23 18.31
C PHE A 37 -8.55 7.20 19.61
N LYS A 38 -9.89 7.26 19.57
CA LYS A 38 -10.75 7.32 20.77
C LYS A 38 -10.50 6.24 21.83
N ASP A 39 -9.97 5.08 21.42
CA ASP A 39 -9.66 3.95 22.31
C ASP A 39 -8.15 3.73 22.49
N LYS A 40 -7.33 4.76 22.21
CA LYS A 40 -5.86 4.67 22.22
C LYS A 40 -5.28 5.65 23.23
N ASP A 41 -4.21 5.21 23.88
CA ASP A 41 -3.38 6.07 24.70
C ASP A 41 -2.51 6.94 23.80
N LEU A 42 -2.80 8.25 23.79
CA LEU A 42 -2.09 9.26 23.01
C LEU A 42 -0.89 9.85 23.76
N SER A 43 -0.70 9.50 25.04
CA SER A 43 0.44 9.99 25.83
C SER A 43 1.78 9.44 25.32
N LEU A 44 1.76 8.29 24.64
CA LEU A 44 2.89 7.61 24.00
C LEU A 44 3.24 8.16 22.62
N ALA A 45 2.90 9.41 22.29
CA ALA A 45 3.27 10.04 21.03
C ALA A 45 3.71 11.49 21.24
N GLN A 46 4.11 11.84 22.46
CA GLN A 46 4.54 13.18 22.83
C GLN A 46 5.94 13.44 22.26
N ASP A 47 5.99 14.27 21.22
CA ASP A 47 7.20 14.83 20.61
C ASP A 47 8.20 13.81 19.99
N ASP A 48 7.83 12.54 19.88
CA ASP A 48 8.61 11.52 19.18
C ASP A 48 8.03 11.23 17.77
N LEU A 49 8.83 11.53 16.75
CA LEU A 49 8.49 11.33 15.35
C LEU A 49 8.17 9.87 15.00
N ASP A 50 8.91 8.92 15.56
CA ASP A 50 8.71 7.49 15.30
C ASP A 50 7.41 7.01 15.93
N GLU A 51 7.11 7.48 17.15
CA GLU A 51 5.85 7.18 17.83
C GLU A 51 4.65 7.78 17.09
N ILE A 52 4.74 9.05 16.65
CA ILE A 52 3.72 9.70 15.82
C ILE A 52 3.51 8.92 14.52
N SER A 53 4.61 8.58 13.83
CA SER A 53 4.58 7.84 12.57
C SER A 53 3.91 6.48 12.74
N ASN A 54 4.24 5.76 13.81
CA ASN A 54 3.63 4.47 14.12
C ASN A 54 2.14 4.62 14.48
N LEU A 55 1.80 5.57 15.35
CA LEU A 55 0.43 5.81 15.79
C LEU A 55 -0.49 6.10 14.59
N TYR A 56 -0.13 7.07 13.75
CA TYR A 56 -0.90 7.44 12.57
C TYR A 56 -0.83 6.36 11.49
N GLY A 57 0.33 5.73 11.29
CA GLY A 57 0.55 4.63 10.37
C GLY A 57 -0.40 3.47 10.64
N PHE A 58 -0.47 2.97 11.88
CA PHE A 58 -1.28 1.81 12.24
C PHE A 58 -2.78 2.10 12.38
N ASN A 59 -3.16 3.30 12.79
CA ASN A 59 -4.54 3.59 13.21
C ASN A 59 -5.31 4.56 12.30
N CYS A 60 -4.66 5.33 11.44
CA CYS A 60 -5.34 6.28 10.55
C CYS A 60 -5.02 5.99 9.08
N ILE A 61 -3.75 6.12 8.71
CA ILE A 61 -3.24 5.98 7.34
C ILE A 61 -3.57 4.61 6.78
N ASN A 62 -3.29 3.53 7.52
CA ASN A 62 -3.60 2.18 7.07
C ASN A 62 -5.08 1.94 6.81
N TYR A 63 -5.97 2.57 7.58
CA TYR A 63 -7.41 2.40 7.40
C TYR A 63 -7.89 3.13 6.15
N ILE A 64 -7.47 4.39 5.97
CA ILE A 64 -7.77 5.17 4.77
C ILE A 64 -7.24 4.47 3.51
N ASN A 65 -5.99 4.03 3.54
CA ASN A 65 -5.36 3.33 2.42
C ASN A 65 -6.01 1.98 2.11
N ALA A 66 -6.61 1.30 3.10
CA ALA A 66 -7.35 0.07 2.86
C ALA A 66 -8.57 0.32 1.96
N LEU A 67 -9.30 1.41 2.16
CA LEU A 67 -10.49 1.72 1.35
C LEU A 67 -10.11 2.00 -0.10
N SER A 68 -9.04 2.77 -0.33
CA SER A 68 -8.53 3.01 -1.68
C SER A 68 -8.13 1.70 -2.38
N ARG A 69 -7.37 0.83 -1.70
CA ARG A 69 -6.95 -0.48 -2.25
C ARG A 69 -8.13 -1.40 -2.57
N LEU A 70 -9.16 -1.40 -1.73
CA LEU A 70 -10.37 -2.20 -1.94
C LEU A 70 -11.33 -1.59 -2.97
N SER A 71 -11.20 -0.30 -3.31
CA SER A 71 -12.05 0.33 -4.33
C SER A 71 -11.86 -0.25 -5.73
N GLY A 72 -10.70 -0.89 -5.98
CA GLY A 72 -10.41 -1.65 -7.19
C GLY A 72 -10.98 -3.07 -7.22
N ALA A 73 -11.60 -3.54 -6.13
CA ALA A 73 -12.27 -4.85 -6.08
C ALA A 73 -13.53 -4.80 -6.98
N ARG A 74 -13.40 -5.23 -8.24
CA ARG A 74 -14.54 -5.33 -9.17
C ARG A 74 -15.63 -6.30 -8.67
N GLU A 75 -15.32 -7.18 -7.72
CA GLU A 75 -16.17 -8.31 -7.33
C GLU A 75 -16.99 -8.14 -6.04
N PHE A 76 -17.05 -6.95 -5.44
CA PHE A 76 -18.20 -6.64 -4.58
C PHE A 76 -19.36 -6.15 -5.45
N LYS A 77 -20.02 -7.09 -6.13
CA LYS A 77 -21.24 -6.88 -6.93
C LYS A 77 -21.12 -5.99 -8.18
N GLY A 78 -20.04 -6.09 -8.95
CA GLY A 78 -20.01 -5.59 -10.34
C GLY A 78 -20.03 -4.07 -10.51
N CYS A 79 -19.82 -3.31 -9.44
CA CYS A 79 -19.66 -1.86 -9.50
C CYS A 79 -18.25 -1.49 -9.07
N TYR A 80 -17.63 -0.52 -9.76
CA TYR A 80 -16.58 0.28 -9.12
C TYR A 80 -17.13 0.73 -7.76
N ASN A 81 -16.52 0.30 -6.66
CA ASN A 81 -16.99 0.67 -5.34
C ASN A 81 -16.50 2.09 -5.01
N SER A 82 -16.89 3.05 -5.86
CA SER A 82 -16.69 4.51 -5.67
C SER A 82 -17.24 4.96 -4.31
N TYR A 83 -18.17 4.19 -3.75
CA TYR A 83 -18.66 4.37 -2.39
C TYR A 83 -17.55 4.30 -1.33
N LEU A 84 -16.51 3.45 -1.46
CA LEU A 84 -15.41 3.44 -0.48
C LEU A 84 -14.59 4.74 -0.50
N HIS A 85 -14.27 5.26 -1.69
CA HIS A 85 -13.63 6.59 -1.79
C HIS A 85 -14.53 7.68 -1.23
N TYR A 86 -15.83 7.62 -1.54
CA TYR A 86 -16.82 8.55 -1.03
C TYR A 86 -16.92 8.51 0.51
N LEU A 87 -16.76 7.36 1.16
CA LEU A 87 -16.77 7.29 2.62
C LEU A 87 -15.63 8.10 3.26
N VAL A 88 -14.43 8.06 2.67
CA VAL A 88 -13.30 8.89 3.13
C VAL A 88 -13.62 10.37 2.95
N LEU A 89 -14.10 10.77 1.76
CA LEU A 89 -14.47 12.15 1.47
C LEU A 89 -15.58 12.66 2.40
N LYS A 90 -16.62 11.85 2.62
CA LYS A 90 -17.73 12.17 3.53
C LYS A 90 -17.25 12.31 4.98
N HIS A 91 -16.31 11.50 5.43
CA HIS A 91 -15.77 11.60 6.79
C HIS A 91 -15.01 12.90 7.03
N PHE A 92 -14.22 13.34 6.05
CA PHE A 92 -13.44 14.58 6.15
C PHE A 92 -14.17 15.84 5.67
N ASN A 93 -15.40 15.71 5.18
CA ASN A 93 -16.21 16.86 4.77
C ASN A 93 -16.66 17.65 6.01
N PRO A 94 -16.28 18.94 6.15
CA PRO A 94 -16.63 19.76 7.31
C PRO A 94 -18.14 19.97 7.48
N THR A 95 -18.94 19.85 6.41
CA THR A 95 -20.41 20.03 6.48
C THR A 95 -21.16 18.76 6.87
N SER A 96 -20.48 17.61 6.96
CA SER A 96 -21.12 16.36 7.38
C SER A 96 -21.41 16.35 8.88
N ASP A 97 -22.37 15.53 9.33
CA ASP A 97 -22.66 15.40 10.76
C ASP A 97 -21.44 14.81 11.53
N PRO A 98 -20.89 15.50 12.55
CA PRO A 98 -19.77 15.01 13.37
C PRO A 98 -20.03 13.67 14.03
N ARG A 99 -21.29 13.36 14.37
CA ARG A 99 -21.69 12.12 15.04
C ARG A 99 -21.46 10.88 14.17
N LEU A 100 -21.41 11.05 12.85
CA LEU A 100 -21.14 9.95 11.91
C LEU A 100 -19.70 9.48 11.94
N SER A 101 -18.76 10.24 12.51
CA SER A 101 -17.34 9.87 12.47
C SER A 101 -17.01 8.60 13.24
N VAL A 102 -17.69 8.33 14.36
CA VAL A 102 -17.50 7.08 15.11
C VAL A 102 -17.94 5.89 14.26
N PHE A 103 -19.06 6.04 13.55
CA PHE A 103 -19.57 5.00 12.64
C PHE A 103 -18.63 4.80 11.45
N ASN A 104 -18.18 5.89 10.80
CA ASN A 104 -17.28 5.82 9.65
C ASN A 104 -15.94 5.16 10.02
N VAL A 105 -15.33 5.52 11.16
CA VAL A 105 -14.07 4.89 11.60
C VAL A 105 -14.24 3.40 11.89
N LYS A 106 -15.38 2.97 12.45
CA LYS A 106 -15.69 1.54 12.60
C LYS A 106 -15.73 0.83 11.25
N GLU A 107 -16.37 1.43 10.24
CA GLU A 107 -16.35 0.89 8.88
C GLU A 107 -14.94 0.86 8.29
N PHE A 108 -14.12 1.88 8.55
CA PHE A 108 -12.75 1.90 8.04
C PHE A 108 -11.89 0.79 8.63
N LYS A 109 -12.04 0.53 9.94
CA LYS A 109 -11.43 -0.61 10.63
C LYS A 109 -11.88 -1.93 9.98
N ARG A 110 -13.19 -2.11 9.77
CA ARG A 110 -13.75 -3.31 9.11
C ARG A 110 -13.15 -3.55 7.73
N TYR A 111 -13.05 -2.51 6.90
CA TYR A 111 -12.43 -2.63 5.57
C TYR A 111 -10.93 -2.90 5.63
N ASN A 112 -10.20 -2.35 6.61
CA ASN A 112 -8.80 -2.70 6.82
C ASN A 112 -8.62 -4.17 7.17
N ASP A 113 -9.51 -4.75 7.99
CA ASP A 113 -9.45 -6.17 8.34
C ASP A 113 -9.81 -7.08 7.16
N ILE A 114 -10.80 -6.71 6.34
CA ILE A 114 -11.07 -7.38 5.05
C ILE A 114 -9.83 -7.34 4.16
N LYS A 115 -9.19 -6.17 4.00
CA LYS A 115 -7.96 -6.04 3.23
C LYS A 115 -6.84 -6.92 3.78
N LYS A 116 -6.64 -6.99 5.11
CA LYS A 116 -5.63 -7.87 5.71
C LYS A 116 -5.88 -9.34 5.38
N LYS A 117 -7.14 -9.79 5.48
CA LYS A 117 -7.54 -11.15 5.11
C LYS A 117 -7.20 -11.45 3.64
N MET A 118 -7.57 -10.55 2.74
CA MET A 118 -7.31 -10.73 1.30
C MET A 118 -5.81 -10.69 0.95
N VAL A 119 -5.01 -9.87 1.65
CA VAL A 119 -3.54 -9.90 1.52
C VAL A 119 -3.00 -11.25 1.94
N LYS A 120 -3.44 -11.78 3.09
CA LYS A 120 -3.01 -13.09 3.58
C LYS A 120 -3.39 -14.23 2.64
N GLU A 121 -4.63 -14.24 2.14
CA GLU A 121 -5.08 -15.22 1.14
C GLU A 121 -4.25 -15.11 -0.16
N SER A 122 -3.90 -13.90 -0.57
CA SER A 122 -3.04 -13.68 -1.73
C SER A 122 -1.62 -14.20 -1.52
N GLU A 123 -1.08 -14.09 -0.30
CA GLU A 123 0.23 -14.66 0.07
C GLU A 123 0.20 -16.19 0.10
N GLU A 124 -0.87 -16.77 0.66
CA GLU A 124 -1.03 -18.23 0.78
C GLU A 124 -1.21 -18.90 -0.58
N ASN A 125 -1.87 -18.22 -1.53
CA ASN A 125 -2.17 -18.76 -2.86
C ASN A 125 -1.14 -18.36 -3.95
N ALA A 126 -0.17 -17.48 -3.64
CA ALA A 126 0.80 -17.04 -4.64
C ALA A 126 1.75 -18.17 -5.06
N GLN A 127 2.03 -18.25 -6.36
CA GLN A 127 3.14 -19.07 -6.85
C GLN A 127 4.44 -18.31 -6.63
N ILE A 128 5.38 -18.89 -5.87
CA ILE A 128 6.63 -18.24 -5.49
C ILE A 128 7.81 -19.00 -6.09
N PHE A 129 8.78 -18.29 -6.64
CA PHE A 129 10.06 -18.83 -7.10
C PHE A 129 11.16 -17.76 -7.03
N SER A 130 12.41 -18.18 -7.14
CA SER A 130 13.56 -17.27 -7.13
C SER A 130 14.08 -16.97 -8.54
N CYS A 131 14.50 -15.72 -8.74
CA CYS A 131 15.29 -15.26 -9.88
C CYS A 131 16.55 -14.59 -9.33
N ASN A 132 17.65 -15.35 -9.22
CA ASN A 132 18.86 -14.94 -8.51
C ASN A 132 18.56 -14.37 -7.11
N LYS A 133 18.79 -13.06 -6.89
CA LYS A 133 18.56 -12.36 -5.61
C LYS A 133 17.15 -11.79 -5.46
N ILE A 134 16.26 -12.07 -6.42
CA ILE A 134 14.89 -11.57 -6.47
C ILE A 134 13.92 -12.70 -6.16
N LEU A 135 13.08 -12.50 -5.16
CA LEU A 135 11.92 -13.35 -4.93
C LEU A 135 10.78 -12.93 -5.85
N VAL A 136 10.33 -13.80 -6.74
CA VAL A 136 9.20 -13.54 -7.64
C VAL A 136 7.97 -14.29 -7.14
N ALA A 137 6.87 -13.57 -7.00
CA ALA A 137 5.57 -14.09 -6.66
C ALA A 137 4.56 -13.76 -7.76
N ILE A 138 3.76 -14.74 -8.16
CA ILE A 138 2.64 -14.56 -9.08
C ILE A 138 1.36 -14.73 -8.28
N LEU A 139 0.55 -13.67 -8.21
CA LEU A 139 -0.75 -13.74 -7.57
C LEU A 139 -1.72 -14.59 -8.39
N ASP A 140 -2.47 -15.43 -7.69
CA ASP A 140 -3.48 -16.29 -8.28
C ASP A 140 -4.55 -15.49 -9.05
N GLU A 141 -5.15 -16.12 -10.07
CA GLU A 141 -6.16 -15.48 -10.88
C GLU A 141 -7.41 -15.07 -10.09
N SER A 142 -7.75 -15.81 -9.03
CA SER A 142 -8.89 -15.54 -8.14
C SER A 142 -8.70 -14.33 -7.21
N CYS A 143 -7.48 -13.78 -7.10
CA CYS A 143 -7.26 -12.60 -6.26
C CYS A 143 -8.00 -11.38 -6.85
N SER A 144 -9.07 -10.93 -6.21
CA SER A 144 -9.94 -9.88 -6.77
C SER A 144 -9.40 -8.45 -6.63
N ILE A 145 -8.29 -8.25 -5.91
CA ILE A 145 -7.68 -6.93 -5.63
C ILE A 145 -6.20 -6.86 -5.95
N LYS A 146 -5.71 -7.65 -6.92
CA LYS A 146 -4.28 -7.80 -7.27
C LYS A 146 -3.53 -6.46 -7.35
N VAL A 147 -4.14 -5.47 -8.01
CA VAL A 147 -3.59 -4.11 -8.14
C VAL A 147 -3.36 -3.47 -6.77
N GLY A 148 -4.37 -3.51 -5.89
CA GLY A 148 -4.33 -2.89 -4.57
C GLY A 148 -3.45 -3.60 -3.54
N VAL A 149 -3.10 -4.88 -3.75
CA VAL A 149 -2.34 -5.68 -2.75
C VAL A 149 -0.96 -6.13 -3.19
N SER A 150 -0.64 -6.14 -4.48
CA SER A 150 0.67 -6.63 -4.98
C SER A 150 1.85 -6.00 -4.24
N GLY A 151 1.83 -4.69 -4.00
CA GLY A 151 2.89 -3.99 -3.25
C GLY A 151 2.96 -4.36 -1.76
N LEU A 152 1.85 -4.74 -1.14
CA LEU A 152 1.84 -5.24 0.24
C LEU A 152 2.39 -6.66 0.31
N VAL A 153 1.98 -7.53 -0.61
CA VAL A 153 2.47 -8.90 -0.71
C VAL A 153 3.98 -8.92 -0.95
N ALA A 154 4.48 -8.12 -1.91
CA ALA A 154 5.93 -7.98 -2.14
C ALA A 154 6.68 -7.53 -0.88
N ASN A 155 6.14 -6.56 -0.15
CA ASN A 155 6.75 -6.07 1.09
C ASN A 155 6.76 -7.14 2.20
N ASN A 156 5.67 -7.89 2.35
CA ASN A 156 5.56 -8.94 3.36
C ASN A 156 6.49 -10.11 3.04
N PHE A 157 6.62 -10.47 1.76
CA PHE A 157 7.57 -11.49 1.34
C PHE A 157 9.02 -11.07 1.51
N LEU A 158 9.36 -9.81 1.26
CA LEU A 158 10.69 -9.28 1.56
C LEU A 158 11.05 -9.42 3.05
N LYS A 159 10.07 -9.27 3.95
CA LYS A 159 10.26 -9.47 5.40
C LYS A 159 10.32 -10.94 5.82
N LYS A 160 9.65 -11.83 5.07
CA LYS A 160 9.47 -13.24 5.43
C LYS A 160 10.60 -14.14 4.91
N TYR A 161 11.15 -13.81 3.75
CA TYR A 161 12.15 -14.63 3.07
C TYR A 161 13.51 -13.91 3.01
N PRO A 162 14.64 -14.63 2.99
CA PRO A 162 15.98 -14.05 3.01
C PRO A 162 16.39 -13.52 1.62
N PHE A 163 15.61 -12.60 1.06
CA PHE A 163 15.87 -11.93 -0.21
C PHE A 163 15.96 -10.42 0.01
N ASN A 164 16.76 -9.73 -0.81
CA ASN A 164 16.89 -8.27 -0.77
C ASN A 164 15.90 -7.56 -1.71
N HIS A 165 15.27 -8.33 -2.60
CA HIS A 165 14.35 -7.84 -3.61
C HIS A 165 13.15 -8.78 -3.69
N SER A 166 11.96 -8.22 -3.77
CA SER A 166 10.72 -8.97 -3.99
C SER A 166 9.91 -8.32 -5.10
N LEU A 167 9.44 -9.16 -6.02
CA LEU A 167 8.59 -8.78 -7.13
C LEU A 167 7.28 -9.58 -7.04
N CYS A 168 6.15 -8.89 -6.94
CA CYS A 168 4.83 -9.50 -6.94
C CYS A 168 4.07 -9.07 -8.20
N ILE A 169 3.82 -10.02 -9.11
CA ILE A 169 3.16 -9.81 -10.40
C ILE A 169 1.82 -10.54 -10.47
N TYR A 170 0.97 -10.10 -11.38
CA TYR A 170 -0.33 -10.69 -11.67
C TYR A 170 -0.66 -10.48 -13.15
N LYS A 171 -1.50 -11.35 -13.71
CA LYS A 171 -2.07 -11.12 -15.04
C LYS A 171 -3.03 -9.94 -14.97
N ASP A 172 -2.82 -8.96 -15.84
CA ASP A 172 -3.68 -7.78 -15.94
C ASP A 172 -4.78 -7.95 -17.02
N ASN A 173 -5.65 -6.95 -17.12
CA ASN A 173 -6.79 -6.97 -18.05
C ASN A 173 -6.40 -6.69 -19.51
N LYS A 174 -5.13 -6.42 -19.80
CA LYS A 174 -4.61 -6.05 -21.13
C LYS A 174 -3.79 -7.18 -21.76
N ASP A 175 -4.01 -8.42 -21.32
CA ASP A 175 -3.24 -9.60 -21.72
C ASP A 175 -1.74 -9.44 -21.47
N GLY A 176 -1.38 -8.79 -20.36
CA GLY A 176 -0.01 -8.64 -19.87
C GLY A 176 0.15 -9.08 -18.42
N TYR A 177 1.35 -8.87 -17.89
CA TYR A 177 1.61 -8.91 -16.46
C TYR A 177 1.84 -7.51 -15.95
N SER A 178 1.26 -7.21 -14.80
CA SER A 178 1.50 -6.00 -14.02
C SER A 178 1.88 -6.38 -12.60
N GLY A 179 2.55 -5.51 -11.87
CA GLY A 179 3.00 -5.85 -10.53
C GLY A 179 3.63 -4.71 -9.76
N SER A 180 4.05 -5.05 -8.55
CA SER A 180 4.80 -4.16 -7.66
C SER A 180 6.06 -4.84 -7.19
N ALA A 181 7.12 -4.07 -7.03
CA ALA A 181 8.39 -4.50 -6.48
C ALA A 181 8.73 -3.76 -5.19
N ARG A 182 9.50 -4.42 -4.33
CA ARG A 182 10.07 -3.88 -3.08
C ARG A 182 11.52 -4.30 -2.97
N GLY A 183 12.38 -3.41 -2.52
CA GLY A 183 13.80 -3.70 -2.35
C GLY A 183 14.59 -2.47 -1.96
N GLY A 184 15.85 -2.40 -2.38
CA GLY A 184 16.69 -1.24 -2.19
C GLY A 184 17.91 -1.23 -3.11
N GLY A 185 18.77 -0.23 -2.92
CA GLY A 185 19.96 -0.02 -3.75
C GLY A 185 19.58 0.50 -5.14
N THR A 186 20.09 -0.17 -6.18
CA THR A 186 19.88 0.20 -7.59
C THR A 186 18.87 -0.72 -8.30
N PHE A 187 17.94 -1.32 -7.54
CA PHE A 187 17.04 -2.36 -8.04
C PHE A 187 16.13 -1.90 -9.19
N LEU A 188 15.49 -0.74 -9.07
CA LEU A 188 14.67 -0.18 -10.15
C LEU A 188 15.54 0.13 -11.37
N SER A 189 16.72 0.71 -11.14
CA SER A 189 17.68 1.00 -12.21
C SER A 189 18.10 -0.28 -12.97
N GLN A 190 18.33 -1.39 -12.26
CA GLN A 190 18.60 -2.70 -12.85
C GLN A 190 17.39 -3.26 -13.61
N ILE A 191 16.18 -3.16 -13.06
CA ILE A 191 14.97 -3.61 -13.76
C ILE A 191 14.76 -2.83 -15.06
N LYS A 192 15.04 -1.53 -15.06
CA LYS A 192 14.93 -0.66 -16.26
C LYS A 192 15.92 -1.03 -17.36
N THR A 193 16.97 -1.82 -17.10
CA THR A 193 17.86 -2.30 -18.16
C THR A 193 17.25 -3.46 -18.96
N ILE A 194 16.14 -4.06 -18.51
CA ILE A 194 15.43 -5.12 -19.22
C ILE A 194 14.43 -4.46 -20.20
N PRO A 195 14.66 -4.45 -21.52
CA PRO A 195 13.86 -3.67 -22.47
C PRO A 195 12.38 -4.08 -22.55
N LEU A 196 12.07 -5.31 -22.13
CA LEU A 196 10.71 -5.87 -22.14
C LEU A 196 9.87 -5.40 -20.94
N ILE A 197 10.48 -4.77 -19.93
CA ILE A 197 9.80 -4.32 -18.72
C ILE A 197 9.65 -2.80 -18.77
N GLN A 198 8.42 -2.33 -18.58
CA GLN A 198 8.15 -0.94 -18.23
C GLN A 198 8.11 -0.84 -16.71
N ALA A 199 8.91 0.04 -16.11
CA ALA A 199 8.97 0.21 -14.66
C ALA A 199 9.06 1.68 -14.24
N GLY A 200 8.38 2.03 -13.15
CA GLY A 200 8.33 3.40 -12.62
C GLY A 200 8.03 3.45 -11.12
N GLY A 201 8.60 4.44 -10.44
CA GLY A 201 8.52 4.61 -8.99
C GLY A 201 9.88 4.98 -8.41
N HIS A 202 10.12 4.57 -7.17
CA HIS A 202 11.36 4.78 -6.43
C HIS A 202 12.16 3.48 -6.32
N GLU A 203 13.46 3.57 -6.04
CA GLU A 203 14.34 2.40 -5.91
C GLU A 203 13.85 1.40 -4.83
N GLU A 204 13.22 1.90 -3.77
CA GLU A 204 12.66 1.06 -2.70
C GLU A 204 11.30 0.42 -3.04
N ALA A 205 10.56 1.04 -3.95
CA ALA A 205 9.19 0.65 -4.29
C ALA A 205 8.79 1.19 -5.67
N PHE A 206 8.49 0.28 -6.59
CA PHE A 206 8.07 0.63 -7.95
C PHE A 206 7.00 -0.32 -8.49
N GLY A 207 6.26 0.17 -9.48
CA GLY A 207 5.37 -0.63 -10.30
C GLY A 207 6.08 -1.08 -11.58
N LEU A 208 5.66 -2.22 -12.12
CA LEU A 208 6.13 -2.68 -13.42
C LEU A 208 5.05 -3.40 -14.23
N SER A 209 5.24 -3.45 -15.53
CA SER A 209 4.41 -4.22 -16.46
C SER A 209 5.20 -4.73 -17.67
N PHE A 210 4.77 -5.84 -18.25
CA PHE A 210 5.33 -6.43 -19.48
C PHE A 210 4.29 -7.30 -20.21
N ALA A 211 4.50 -7.54 -21.49
CA ALA A 211 3.58 -8.32 -22.32
C ALA A 211 3.60 -9.82 -21.95
N LYS A 212 2.46 -10.51 -22.05
CA LYS A 212 2.33 -11.92 -21.62
C LYS A 212 3.21 -12.86 -22.43
N GLU A 213 3.35 -12.61 -23.73
CA GLU A 213 4.22 -13.37 -24.64
C GLU A 213 5.70 -13.31 -24.23
N ASP A 214 6.10 -12.25 -23.53
CA ASP A 214 7.48 -12.04 -23.10
C ASP A 214 7.79 -12.64 -21.73
N PHE A 215 6.82 -13.27 -21.06
CA PHE A 215 6.99 -13.82 -19.71
C PHE A 215 8.27 -14.67 -19.57
N LYS A 216 8.49 -15.64 -20.47
CA LYS A 216 9.67 -16.51 -20.40
C LYS A 216 10.98 -15.74 -20.57
N LYS A 217 10.99 -14.72 -21.44
CA LYS A 217 12.18 -13.89 -21.67
C LYS A 217 12.45 -13.01 -20.46
N VAL A 218 11.41 -12.39 -19.91
CA VAL A 218 11.48 -11.57 -18.70
C VAL A 218 12.02 -12.37 -17.51
N ILE A 219 11.47 -13.56 -17.23
CA ILE A 219 11.98 -14.42 -16.14
C ILE A 219 13.46 -14.77 -16.35
N LYS A 220 13.86 -15.10 -17.59
CA LYS A 220 15.27 -15.37 -17.89
C LYS A 220 16.17 -14.16 -17.68
N SER A 221 15.71 -12.96 -18.05
CA SER A 221 16.45 -11.71 -17.81
C SER A 221 16.56 -11.40 -16.31
N LEU A 222 15.51 -11.61 -15.53
CA LEU A 222 15.54 -11.44 -14.07
C LEU A 222 16.51 -12.42 -13.39
N GLN A 223 16.63 -13.65 -13.91
CA GLN A 223 17.61 -14.63 -13.41
C GLN A 223 19.06 -14.23 -13.70
N ALA A 224 19.31 -13.33 -14.65
CA ALA A 224 20.64 -12.87 -15.05
C ALA A 224 21.10 -11.58 -14.35
N LEU A 225 20.21 -10.93 -13.59
CA LEU A 225 20.53 -9.79 -12.70
C LEU A 225 21.15 -10.30 -11.41
#